data_AF-A0AA38L2W9-F1
#
_entry.id   AF-A0AA38L2W9-F1
#
_cell.length_a   1.000
_cell.length_b   1.000
_cell.length_c   1.000
_cell.angle_alpha   90.00
_cell.angle_beta   90.00
_cell.angle_gamma   90.00
#
_symmetry.space_group_name_H-M   'P 1'
#
loop_
_entity.id
_entity.type
_entity.pdbx_description
1 polymer ?
#
loop_
_entity_poly.entity_id
_entity_poly.type
_entity_poly.pdbx_seq_one_letter_code
_entity_poly.pdbx_strand_id
1 'polypeptide(L)'
;MIEEDSPSINVVECQDDDSILTYLGADDSYIQRALPSDTQTMLNESTIEINIHTEDDPHILKIGQSLDTLEQATFTTFLHARNQAFSWSYADMPGIDPDIAVHNITLKPDSKPVKQKLRKMHPRIALL
;
A
#
# COMPACT_ATOMS: atom_id res chain seq x y z
N MET A 1 -7.36 2.65 -44.36
CA MET A 1 -6.61 3.60 -43.50
C MET A 1 -7.64 4.20 -42.57
N ILE A 2 -7.70 3.69 -41.35
CA ILE A 2 -8.64 4.17 -40.32
C ILE A 2 -7.75 4.98 -39.37
N GLU A 3 -7.95 6.30 -39.37
CA GLU A 3 -7.41 7.19 -38.35
C GLU A 3 -8.22 6.95 -37.08
N GLU A 4 -7.64 6.23 -36.12
CA GLU A 4 -8.21 6.10 -34.78
C GLU A 4 -7.85 7.37 -34.00
N ASP A 5 -8.81 8.29 -33.93
CA ASP A 5 -8.80 9.47 -33.05
C ASP A 5 -8.62 9.02 -31.59
N SER A 6 -7.37 9.01 -31.14
CA SER A 6 -7.06 8.85 -29.72
C SER A 6 -7.50 10.12 -28.99
N PRO A 7 -8.30 10.02 -27.91
CA PRO A 7 -8.77 11.20 -27.22
C PRO A 7 -7.58 11.96 -26.66
N SER A 8 -7.42 13.19 -27.11
CA SER A 8 -6.51 14.17 -26.53
C SER A 8 -6.78 14.22 -25.02
N ILE A 9 -5.82 13.76 -24.21
CA ILE A 9 -5.79 14.15 -22.80
C ILE A 9 -5.58 15.67 -22.81
N ASN A 10 -6.69 16.39 -22.75
CA ASN A 10 -6.68 17.80 -22.46
C ASN A 10 -6.13 17.90 -21.04
N VAL A 11 -4.91 18.43 -20.90
CA VAL A 11 -4.46 18.94 -19.62
C VAL A 11 -5.43 20.08 -19.30
N VAL A 12 -6.44 19.77 -18.48
CA VAL A 12 -7.31 20.80 -17.92
C VAL A 12 -6.40 21.64 -17.05
N GLU A 13 -6.04 22.81 -17.58
CA GLU A 13 -5.44 23.88 -16.79
C GLU A 13 -6.46 24.19 -15.68
N CYS A 14 -6.17 23.74 -14.46
CA CYS A 14 -7.01 24.05 -13.32
C CYS A 14 -6.88 25.55 -13.08
N GLN A 15 -7.84 26.31 -13.62
CA GLN A 15 -8.03 27.71 -13.27
C GLN A 15 -8.23 27.80 -11.75
N ASP A 16 -7.52 28.74 -11.14
CA ASP A 16 -7.55 29.02 -9.71
C ASP A 16 -8.91 29.60 -9.32
N ASP A 17 -9.92 28.74 -9.25
CA ASP A 17 -11.17 29.07 -8.59
C ASP A 17 -11.21 28.30 -7.28
N ASP A 18 -11.55 28.99 -6.19
CA ASP A 18 -11.81 28.51 -4.82
C ASP A 18 -12.95 27.45 -4.73
N SER A 19 -13.24 26.75 -5.83
CA SER A 19 -14.32 25.81 -6.09
C SER A 19 -14.08 24.39 -5.54
N ILE A 20 -12.93 24.10 -4.93
CA ILE A 20 -12.73 22.80 -4.25
C ILE A 20 -13.62 22.71 -2.99
N LEU A 21 -13.82 23.82 -2.27
CA LEU A 21 -14.64 23.84 -1.04
C LEU A 21 -16.14 23.66 -1.31
N THR A 22 -16.60 23.96 -2.52
CA THR A 22 -18.00 23.76 -2.90
C THR A 22 -18.25 22.32 -3.38
N TYR A 23 -17.24 21.65 -3.94
CA TYR A 23 -17.37 20.28 -4.47
C TYR A 23 -17.25 19.20 -3.38
N LEU A 24 -16.45 19.45 -2.36
CA LEU A 24 -16.37 18.64 -1.15
C LEU A 24 -17.21 19.33 -0.08
N GLY A 25 -18.54 19.14 -0.13
CA GLY A 25 -19.46 19.62 0.90
C GLY A 25 -18.87 19.43 2.29
N ALA A 26 -19.06 20.45 3.13
CA ALA A 26 -18.42 20.71 4.43
C ALA A 26 -18.62 19.65 5.53
N ASP A 27 -18.44 18.38 5.20
CA ASP A 27 -18.52 17.25 6.10
C ASP A 27 -17.25 16.41 5.93
N ASP A 28 -16.50 16.28 7.03
CA ASP A 28 -15.27 15.49 7.18
C ASP A 28 -15.46 13.99 6.87
N SER A 29 -16.66 13.58 6.46
CA SER A 29 -17.03 12.27 5.89
C SER A 29 -16.06 11.68 4.86
N TYR A 30 -15.29 12.48 4.11
CA TYR A 30 -14.28 11.95 3.17
C TYR A 30 -13.08 11.34 3.89
N ILE A 31 -12.62 11.97 4.98
CA ILE A 31 -11.50 11.45 5.79
C ILE A 31 -11.93 10.16 6.48
N GLN A 32 -13.18 10.06 6.91
CA GLN A 32 -13.73 8.84 7.52
C GLN A 32 -13.87 7.67 6.52
N ARG A 33 -14.10 7.93 5.22
CA ARG A 33 -14.16 6.89 4.18
C ARG A 33 -12.80 6.43 3.67
N ALA A 34 -11.76 7.23 3.82
CA ALA A 34 -10.40 6.87 3.41
C ALA A 34 -9.75 5.88 4.39
N LEU A 35 -10.27 5.79 5.62
CA LEU A 35 -10.03 4.67 6.51
C LEU A 35 -10.93 3.52 6.08
N PRO A 36 -10.39 2.33 5.75
CA PRO A 36 -11.23 1.20 5.38
C PRO A 36 -12.11 0.83 6.60
N SER A 37 -13.41 1.08 6.49
CA SER A 37 -14.42 0.59 7.44
C SER A 37 -14.61 -0.93 7.36
N ASP A 38 -14.01 -1.59 6.37
CA ASP A 38 -14.22 -3.00 6.10
C ASP A 38 -13.02 -3.83 6.58
N THR A 39 -13.32 -4.73 7.53
CA THR A 39 -12.47 -5.74 8.17
C THR A 39 -11.75 -5.36 9.47
N GLN A 40 -12.49 -4.84 10.45
CA GLN A 40 -12.28 -5.32 11.81
C GLN A 40 -13.61 -5.83 12.37
N THR A 41 -14.12 -6.94 11.82
CA THR A 41 -14.59 -7.96 12.75
C THR A 41 -13.39 -8.23 13.64
N MET A 42 -13.40 -7.68 14.85
CA MET A 42 -12.50 -8.11 15.91
C MET A 42 -12.85 -9.57 16.15
N LEU A 43 -12.32 -10.47 15.32
CA LEU A 43 -12.15 -11.86 15.65
C LEU A 43 -11.21 -11.81 16.85
N ASN A 44 -11.81 -11.73 18.04
CA ASN A 44 -11.12 -11.84 19.32
C ASN A 44 -10.71 -13.31 19.52
N GLU A 45 -10.07 -13.88 18.52
CA GLU A 45 -9.47 -15.19 18.61
C GLU A 45 -8.24 -15.07 19.49
N SER A 46 -8.16 -15.92 20.51
CA SER A 46 -6.97 -16.02 21.32
C SER A 46 -5.80 -16.49 20.45
N THR A 47 -4.62 -15.90 20.64
CA THR A 47 -3.42 -16.21 19.85
C THR A 47 -2.26 -16.56 20.76
N ILE A 48 -1.33 -17.34 20.23
CA ILE A 48 -0.04 -17.61 20.84
C ILE A 48 1.05 -16.95 20.01
N GLU A 49 2.04 -16.37 20.69
CA GLU A 49 3.19 -15.73 20.06
C GLU A 49 4.29 -16.76 19.82
N ILE A 50 4.89 -16.71 18.64
CA ILE A 50 6.04 -17.52 18.25
C ILE A 50 7.15 -16.61 17.74
N ASN A 51 8.38 -16.84 18.19
CA ASN A 51 9.57 -16.23 17.60
C ASN A 51 10.07 -17.13 16.48
N ILE A 52 10.10 -16.63 15.25
CA ILE A 52 10.54 -17.43 14.09
C ILE A 52 12.02 -17.25 13.73
N HIS A 53 12.78 -16.43 14.48
CA HIS A 53 14.19 -16.13 14.22
C HIS A 53 15.10 -16.48 15.41
N THR A 54 15.85 -15.52 15.94
CA THR A 54 16.81 -15.70 17.05
C THR A 54 16.36 -14.87 18.25
N GLU A 55 16.94 -15.14 19.42
CA GLU A 55 16.63 -14.37 20.64
C GLU A 55 17.20 -12.94 20.60
N ASP A 56 18.33 -12.75 19.90
CA ASP A 56 18.97 -11.44 19.76
C ASP A 56 18.25 -10.54 18.73
N ASP A 57 17.56 -11.15 17.77
CA ASP A 57 16.77 -10.47 16.73
C ASP A 57 15.39 -11.14 16.56
N PRO A 58 14.47 -10.93 17.52
CA PRO A 58 13.22 -11.67 17.57
C PRO A 58 12.23 -11.21 16.51
N HIS A 59 11.68 -12.20 15.80
CA HIS A 59 10.69 -12.00 14.76
C HIS A 59 9.38 -12.67 15.19
N ILE A 60 8.52 -11.88 15.83
CA ILE A 60 7.32 -12.38 16.51
C ILE A 60 6.13 -12.45 15.55
N LEU A 61 5.53 -13.63 15.45
CA LEU A 61 4.25 -13.86 14.78
C LEU A 61 3.21 -14.36 15.77
N LYS A 62 1.93 -14.18 15.42
CA LYS A 62 0.78 -14.69 16.19
C LYS A 62 0.07 -15.78 15.41
N ILE A 63 -0.12 -16.93 16.02
CA ILE A 63 -0.94 -18.03 15.47
C ILE A 63 -2.16 -18.26 16.36
N GLY A 64 -3.27 -18.69 15.77
CA GLY A 64 -4.52 -18.93 16.49
C GLY A 64 -4.36 -20.05 17.52
N GLN A 65 -4.82 -19.80 18.74
CA GLN A 65 -4.84 -20.82 19.81
C GLN A 65 -5.89 -21.90 19.55
N SER A 66 -6.85 -21.66 18.65
CA SER A 66 -7.88 -22.63 18.27
C SER A 66 -7.36 -23.85 17.50
N LEU A 67 -6.15 -23.75 16.92
CA LEU A 67 -5.48 -24.82 16.19
C LEU A 67 -5.16 -26.00 17.12
N ASP A 68 -5.27 -27.23 16.61
CA ASP A 68 -4.80 -28.39 17.37
C ASP A 68 -3.28 -28.36 17.54
N THR A 69 -2.78 -29.05 18.56
CA THR A 69 -1.36 -29.18 18.89
C THR A 69 -0.51 -29.62 17.69
N LEU A 70 -1.02 -30.56 16.88
CA LEU A 70 -0.34 -31.01 15.66
C LEU A 70 -0.30 -29.91 14.60
N GLU A 71 -1.40 -29.19 14.42
CA GLU A 71 -1.50 -28.09 13.47
C GLU A 71 -0.60 -26.93 13.86
N GLN A 72 -0.59 -26.54 15.14
CA GLN A 72 0.31 -25.52 15.68
C GLN A 72 1.78 -25.87 15.43
N ALA A 73 2.19 -27.12 15.70
CA ALA A 73 3.56 -27.58 15.45
C ALA A 73 3.91 -27.55 13.95
N THR A 74 2.97 -27.98 13.10
CA THR A 74 3.14 -27.98 11.64
C THR A 74 3.28 -26.55 11.11
N PHE A 75 2.41 -25.63 11.56
CA PHE A 75 2.46 -24.21 11.20
C PHE A 75 3.73 -23.54 11.68
N THR A 76 4.13 -23.78 12.93
CA THR A 76 5.36 -23.21 13.50
C THR A 76 6.57 -23.66 12.69
N THR A 77 6.66 -24.95 12.37
CA THR A 77 7.73 -25.51 11.53
C THR A 77 7.74 -24.88 10.13
N PHE A 78 6.56 -24.73 9.52
CA PHE A 78 6.41 -24.09 8.21
C PHE A 78 6.87 -22.63 8.22
N LEU A 79 6.47 -21.86 9.24
CA LEU A 79 6.82 -20.44 9.37
C LEU A 79 8.31 -20.25 9.61
N HIS A 80 8.96 -21.10 10.42
CA HIS A 80 10.41 -21.12 10.55
C HIS A 80 11.11 -21.41 9.22
N ALA A 81 10.64 -22.41 8.46
CA ALA A 81 11.21 -22.75 7.17
C ALA A 81 11.04 -21.65 6.11
N ARG A 82 10.05 -20.77 6.27
CA ARG A 82 9.72 -19.67 5.37
C ARG A 82 9.98 -18.28 5.98
N ASN A 83 10.88 -18.18 6.96
CA ASN A 83 11.18 -16.90 7.63
C ASN A 83 11.50 -15.77 6.64
N GLN A 84 12.25 -16.06 5.56
CA GLN A 84 12.64 -15.10 4.53
C GLN A 84 11.48 -14.59 3.64
N ALA A 85 10.28 -15.17 3.74
CA ALA A 85 9.11 -14.71 2.99
C ALA A 85 8.47 -13.47 3.61
N PHE A 86 8.83 -13.14 4.85
CA PHE A 86 8.34 -11.96 5.56
C PHE A 86 9.36 -10.83 5.45
N SER A 87 8.86 -9.60 5.45
CA SER A 87 9.69 -8.41 5.44
C SER A 87 9.51 -7.63 6.72
N TRP A 88 10.49 -7.74 7.60
CA TRP A 88 10.48 -7.18 8.95
C TRP A 88 10.95 -5.72 8.95
N SER A 89 11.81 -5.39 7.99
CA SER A 89 12.21 -4.04 7.64
C SER A 89 11.97 -3.77 6.17
N TYR A 90 12.02 -2.49 5.79
CA TYR A 90 11.97 -2.10 4.38
C TYR A 90 13.13 -2.68 3.56
N ALA A 91 14.28 -2.95 4.19
CA ALA A 91 15.42 -3.55 3.52
C ALA A 91 15.16 -5.01 3.09
N ASP A 92 14.24 -5.70 3.75
CA ASP A 92 13.87 -7.09 3.46
C ASP A 92 12.84 -7.21 2.32
N MET A 93 12.44 -6.10 1.71
CA MET A 93 11.67 -6.04 0.47
C MET A 93 12.58 -5.55 -0.67
N PRO A 94 13.63 -6.29 -1.06
CA PRO A 94 14.28 -5.97 -2.33
C PRO A 94 13.19 -6.16 -3.39
N GLY A 95 12.84 -5.07 -4.07
CA GLY A 95 11.84 -5.12 -5.14
C GLY A 95 12.20 -6.18 -6.18
N ILE A 96 11.29 -6.39 -7.14
CA ILE A 96 11.58 -7.29 -8.26
C ILE A 96 12.84 -6.78 -8.98
N ASP A 97 13.79 -7.68 -9.22
CA ASP A 97 15.00 -7.36 -9.96
C ASP A 97 14.62 -6.71 -11.30
N PRO A 98 15.14 -5.51 -11.62
CA PRO A 98 14.90 -4.87 -12.90
C PRO A 98 15.23 -5.79 -14.10
N ASP A 99 16.21 -6.70 -13.99
CA ASP A 99 16.50 -7.66 -15.06
C ASP A 99 15.37 -8.69 -15.27
N ILE A 100 14.55 -8.93 -14.25
CA ILE A 100 13.38 -9.82 -14.33
C ILE A 100 12.16 -9.07 -14.89
N ALA A 101 11.88 -7.87 -14.36
CA ALA A 101 10.74 -7.08 -14.81
C ALA A 101 10.98 -5.58 -14.63
N VAL A 102 10.95 -4.85 -15.74
CA VAL A 102 10.79 -3.40 -15.76
C VAL A 102 9.48 -3.04 -16.45
N HIS A 103 8.73 -2.13 -15.85
CA HIS A 103 7.63 -1.48 -16.56
C HIS A 103 8.16 -0.29 -17.36
N ASN A 104 8.10 -0.39 -18.69
CA ASN A 104 8.44 0.72 -19.59
C ASN A 104 7.19 1.54 -19.90
N ILE A 105 7.18 2.80 -19.48
CA ILE A 105 6.15 3.76 -19.88
C ILE A 105 6.58 4.36 -21.22
N THR A 106 5.90 3.98 -22.30
CA THR A 106 6.17 4.54 -23.63
C THR A 106 5.74 6.01 -23.67
N LEU A 107 6.72 6.91 -23.88
CA LEU A 107 6.48 8.34 -24.03
C LEU A 107 6.42 8.72 -25.52
N LYS A 108 5.68 9.79 -25.85
CA LYS A 108 5.74 10.38 -27.19
C LYS A 108 7.15 10.93 -27.45
N PRO A 109 7.74 10.77 -28.66
CA PRO A 109 9.10 11.23 -28.95
C PRO A 109 9.34 12.72 -28.64
N ASP A 110 8.33 13.55 -28.86
CA ASP A 110 8.42 15.00 -28.67
C ASP A 110 7.99 15.47 -27.25
N SER A 111 7.74 14.52 -26.34
CA SER A 111 7.34 14.86 -24.97
C SER A 111 8.48 15.49 -24.19
N LYS A 112 8.21 16.65 -23.58
CA LYS A 112 9.19 17.36 -22.74
C LYS A 112 8.92 17.04 -21.27
N PRO A 113 9.96 16.86 -20.44
CA PRO A 113 9.77 16.70 -19.00
C PRO A 113 9.19 18.00 -18.42
N VAL A 114 8.16 17.87 -17.59
CA VAL A 114 7.51 18.99 -16.90
C VAL A 114 7.70 18.83 -15.41
N LYS A 115 8.30 19.83 -14.75
CA LYS A 115 8.39 19.87 -13.29
C LYS A 115 7.07 20.38 -12.70
N GLN A 116 6.30 19.49 -12.10
CA GLN A 116 5.07 19.88 -11.40
C GLN A 116 5.40 20.62 -10.09
N LYS A 117 4.69 21.72 -9.82
CA LYS A 117 4.82 22.48 -8.57
C LYS A 117 4.19 21.68 -7.42
N LEU A 118 4.87 21.62 -6.28
CA LEU A 118 4.32 20.98 -5.08
C LEU A 118 2.99 21.62 -4.71
N ARG A 119 1.94 20.81 -4.57
CA ARG A 119 0.63 21.26 -4.10
C ARG A 119 0.68 21.41 -2.58
N LYS A 120 0.11 22.50 -2.06
CA LYS A 120 -0.03 22.67 -0.61
C LYS A 120 -0.98 21.59 -0.09
N MET A 121 -0.49 20.74 0.79
CA MET A 121 -1.31 19.75 1.47
C MET A 121 -2.08 20.43 2.61
N HIS A 122 -3.34 20.06 2.80
CA HIS A 122 -4.14 20.59 3.90
C HIS A 122 -3.50 20.21 5.25
N PRO A 123 -3.42 21.12 6.25
CA PRO A 123 -2.73 20.85 7.51
C PRO A 123 -3.16 19.58 8.23
N ARG A 124 -4.42 19.16 8.08
CA ARG A 124 -4.92 17.91 8.68
C ARG A 124 -4.36 16.62 8.04
N ILE A 125 -3.93 16.66 6.78
CA ILE A 125 -3.33 15.51 6.08
C ILE A 125 -1.80 15.52 6.24
N ALA A 126 -1.19 16.69 6.43
CA ALA A 126 0.24 16.82 6.64
C ALA A 126 0.76 16.34 8.01
N LEU A 127 -0.15 16.00 8.93
CA LEU A 127 0.17 15.56 10.29
C LEU A 127 -0.17 14.07 10.53
N LEU A 128 -0.60 13.36 9.49
CA LEU A 128 -0.75 11.90 9.47
C LEU A 128 0.53 11.26 8.93
#